data_AF-A0A1R1C392-F1
#
_entry.id   AF-A0A1R1C392-F1
#
_cell.length_a   1.000
_cell.length_b   1.000
_cell.length_c   1.000
_cell.angle_alpha   90.00
_cell.angle_beta   90.00
_cell.angle_gamma   90.00
#
_symmetry.space_group_name_H-M   'P 1'
#
loop_
_entity.id
_entity.type
_entity.pdbx_description
1 polymer ?
#
loop_
_entity_poly.entity_id
_entity_poly.type
_entity_poly.pdbx_seq_one_letter_code
_entity_poly.pdbx_strand_id
1 'polypeptide(L)'
;MNNLFYYPSFEVEREDWLKFALLYIGKLKPIVPINERPRLSSQTRLLLDETDLLDFHHPSSEEAYRASLDAFTVIESLLKSPERYFRTFHTRRISDVFRDTNTHTSTLFQEKYTYEFERFCLDEGLATDTNRGILMSDELINIYMTLLANIISENNHTSAVTDSNEMEKYNVLLRRSPSPSANRINIAKSTINLALPTNLENISLETIIQFRNNNDFRAMIDSFHRELDAYITSLENNNYDENFVEHLNRNLFDIRSELAQLGPNLFSFSLGFWFIFNGSVDFKDVFGTALIGGAVTASVSKISRQLRNNRDARFTRKYLATLGKVPF
;
A
#
# COMPACT_ATOMS: atom_id res chain seq x y z
N MET A 1 -7.46 3.99 7.50
CA MET A 1 -6.06 4.29 7.10
C MET A 1 -5.22 4.76 8.28
N ASN A 2 -5.58 4.34 9.50
CA ASN A 2 -4.97 4.89 10.70
C ASN A 2 -3.60 4.26 11.00
N ASN A 3 -3.41 2.97 10.71
CA ASN A 3 -2.14 2.27 10.91
C ASN A 3 -1.84 1.44 9.67
N LEU A 4 -0.78 1.76 8.92
CA LEU A 4 -0.46 1.06 7.67
C LEU A 4 0.99 0.58 7.72
N PHE A 5 1.25 -0.68 7.39
CA PHE A 5 2.62 -1.20 7.31
C PHE A 5 3.27 -0.81 6.00
N TYR A 6 4.52 -0.34 6.04
CA TYR A 6 5.26 0.07 4.84
C TYR A 6 6.36 -0.92 4.48
N TYR A 7 6.43 -1.26 3.18
CA TYR A 7 7.35 -2.23 2.58
C TYR A 7 7.63 -1.84 1.10
N PRO A 8 8.64 -2.41 0.43
CA PRO A 8 9.65 -3.36 0.93
C PRO A 8 10.82 -2.67 1.65
N SER A 9 11.06 -1.39 1.35
CA SER A 9 12.02 -0.55 2.06
C SER A 9 11.51 -0.19 3.46
N PHE A 10 12.41 0.27 4.32
CA PHE A 10 12.05 0.90 5.58
C PHE A 10 12.10 2.44 5.53
N GLU A 11 12.53 3.02 4.41
CA GLU A 11 12.51 4.46 4.16
C GLU A 11 11.66 4.74 2.93
N VAL A 12 10.81 5.76 3.00
CA VAL A 12 9.99 6.19 1.87
C VAL A 12 10.89 6.88 0.85
N GLU A 13 10.95 6.35 -0.36
CA GLU A 13 11.85 6.81 -1.42
C GLU A 13 11.22 7.94 -2.23
N ARG A 14 9.89 7.88 -2.41
CA ARG A 14 9.14 8.86 -3.20
C ARG A 14 8.58 10.00 -2.36
N GLU A 15 9.09 11.21 -2.59
CA GLU A 15 8.71 12.41 -1.85
C GLU A 15 7.23 12.78 -2.02
N ASP A 16 6.65 12.60 -3.20
CA ASP A 16 5.24 12.88 -3.46
C ASP A 16 4.30 11.94 -2.69
N TRP A 17 4.67 10.66 -2.61
CA TRP A 17 3.99 9.67 -1.78
C TRP A 17 4.13 10.01 -0.29
N LEU A 18 5.32 10.44 0.14
CA LEU A 18 5.55 10.89 1.52
C LEU A 18 4.70 12.11 1.88
N LYS A 19 4.60 13.11 0.98
CA LYS A 19 3.74 14.29 1.18
C LYS A 19 2.27 13.88 1.32
N PHE A 20 1.79 12.94 0.48
CA PHE A 20 0.45 12.38 0.67
C PHE A 20 0.31 11.68 2.03
N ALA A 21 1.29 10.86 2.43
CA ALA A 21 1.26 10.14 3.69
C ALA A 21 1.15 11.10 4.88
N LEU A 22 1.91 12.20 4.86
CA LEU A 22 1.85 13.25 5.88
C LEU A 22 0.47 13.91 5.96
N LEU A 23 -0.26 14.03 4.84
CA LEU A 23 -1.56 14.68 4.79
C LEU A 23 -2.73 13.74 5.15
N TYR A 24 -2.62 12.43 4.95
CA TYR A 24 -3.78 11.53 5.05
C TYR A 24 -3.57 10.24 5.84
N ILE A 25 -2.34 9.81 6.09
CA ILE A 25 -2.05 8.59 6.85
C ILE A 25 -1.89 8.95 8.33
N GLY A 26 -2.53 8.18 9.20
CA GLY A 26 -2.42 8.36 10.65
C GLY A 26 -1.01 8.02 11.10
N LYS A 27 -0.70 6.73 11.09
CA LYS A 27 0.61 6.14 11.34
C LYS A 27 1.03 5.26 10.18
N LEU A 28 2.25 5.49 9.72
CA LEU A 28 2.97 4.61 8.82
C LEU A 28 3.98 3.79 9.62
N LYS A 29 3.95 2.48 9.42
CA LYS A 29 4.75 1.51 10.14
C LYS A 29 5.73 0.80 9.22
N PRO A 30 6.83 1.45 8.82
CA PRO A 30 7.92 0.78 8.12
C PRO A 30 8.38 -0.46 8.86
N ILE A 31 8.58 -1.56 8.14
CA ILE A 31 9.08 -2.81 8.72
C ILE A 31 10.61 -2.68 8.83
N VAL A 32 11.13 -2.33 10.01
CA VAL A 32 12.54 -1.95 10.19
C VAL A 32 13.27 -2.97 11.07
N PRO A 33 14.50 -3.40 10.74
CA PRO A 33 15.37 -4.07 11.69
C PRO A 33 15.81 -3.11 12.80
N ILE A 34 15.84 -3.57 14.04
CA ILE A 34 16.29 -2.80 15.21
C ILE A 34 17.70 -2.24 14.99
N ASN A 35 18.61 -3.04 14.45
CA ASN A 35 20.02 -2.65 14.27
C ASN A 35 20.25 -1.62 13.15
N GLU A 36 19.26 -1.34 12.31
CA GLU A 36 19.39 -0.35 11.22
C GLU A 36 18.86 1.04 11.60
N ARG A 37 18.20 1.20 12.76
CA ARG A 37 17.74 2.52 13.25
C ARG A 37 18.84 3.59 13.28
N PRO A 38 20.09 3.31 13.70
CA PRO A 38 21.14 4.32 13.68
C PRO A 38 21.55 4.76 12.26
N ARG A 39 21.22 3.99 11.21
CA ARG A 39 21.62 4.24 9.82
C ARG A 39 20.55 4.90 8.97
N LEU A 40 19.40 5.25 9.54
CA LEU A 40 18.34 5.97 8.84
C LEU A 40 18.84 7.29 8.25
N SER A 41 18.29 7.67 7.10
CA SER A 41 18.57 8.94 6.44
C SER A 41 18.19 10.15 7.30
N SER A 42 18.75 11.31 6.96
CA SER A 42 18.39 12.58 7.61
C SER A 42 16.90 12.91 7.45
N GLN A 43 16.30 12.58 6.31
CA GLN A 43 14.88 12.78 6.05
C GLN A 43 14.02 11.92 7.00
N THR A 44 14.32 10.63 7.12
CA THR A 44 13.57 9.74 8.02
C THR A 44 13.73 10.15 9.49
N ARG A 45 14.93 10.60 9.90
CA ARG A 45 15.15 11.15 11.25
C ARG A 45 14.34 12.42 11.49
N LEU A 46 14.33 13.35 10.54
CA LEU A 46 13.49 14.55 10.61
C LEU A 46 12.01 14.18 10.82
N LEU A 47 11.49 13.21 10.08
CA LEU A 47 10.10 12.77 10.22
C LEU A 47 9.81 12.14 11.59
N LEU A 48 10.74 11.37 12.16
CA LEU A 48 10.62 10.80 13.50
C LEU A 48 10.62 11.88 14.60
N ASP A 49 11.44 12.91 14.42
CA ASP A 49 11.63 13.96 15.43
C ASP A 49 10.50 15.00 15.38
N GLU A 50 10.04 15.35 14.17
CA GLU A 50 9.12 16.47 13.97
C GLU A 50 7.67 16.06 13.78
N THR A 51 7.39 14.81 13.40
CA THR A 51 6.03 14.37 13.08
C THR A 51 5.63 13.14 13.86
N ASP A 52 4.33 12.89 13.88
CA ASP A 52 3.78 11.69 14.45
C ASP A 52 3.52 10.61 13.36
N LEU A 53 4.01 10.78 12.13
CA LEU A 53 3.71 9.86 11.02
C LEU A 53 4.33 8.47 11.23
N LEU A 54 5.57 8.37 11.70
CA LEU A 54 6.32 7.12 11.71
C LEU A 54 6.21 6.37 13.04
N ASP A 55 5.87 5.08 12.97
CA ASP A 55 5.86 4.14 14.09
C ASP A 55 6.41 2.77 13.64
N PHE A 56 7.73 2.58 13.74
CA PHE A 56 8.40 1.41 13.17
C PHE A 56 7.89 0.08 13.72
N HIS A 57 7.62 -0.86 12.80
CA HIS A 57 7.31 -2.24 13.13
C HIS A 57 8.57 -3.09 13.12
N HIS A 58 8.79 -3.79 14.22
CA HIS A 58 9.82 -4.82 14.32
C HIS A 58 9.17 -6.19 14.19
N PRO A 59 9.51 -6.98 13.16
CA PRO A 59 8.98 -8.33 13.02
C PRO A 59 9.21 -9.15 14.30
N SER A 60 8.15 -9.77 14.79
CA SER A 60 8.27 -10.78 15.85
C SER A 60 8.91 -12.06 15.31
N SER A 61 9.44 -12.89 16.21
CA SER A 61 10.00 -14.20 15.82
C SER A 61 8.97 -15.09 15.11
N GLU A 62 7.70 -15.02 15.49
CA GLU A 62 6.61 -15.76 14.84
C GLU A 62 6.33 -15.23 13.42
N GLU A 63 6.30 -13.90 13.23
CA GLU A 63 6.14 -13.29 11.91
C GLU A 63 7.30 -13.65 10.97
N ALA A 64 8.55 -13.58 11.48
CA ALA A 64 9.75 -13.96 10.73
C ALA A 64 9.75 -15.46 10.39
N TYR A 65 9.34 -16.32 11.33
CA TYR A 65 9.21 -17.76 11.11
C TYR A 65 8.19 -18.11 10.02
N ARG A 66 6.97 -17.55 10.11
CA ARG A 66 5.94 -17.77 9.10
C ARG A 66 6.36 -17.24 7.73
N ALA A 67 7.00 -16.07 7.68
CA ALA A 67 7.46 -15.47 6.43
C ALA A 67 8.56 -16.33 5.79
N SER A 68 9.49 -16.83 6.59
CA SER A 68 10.56 -17.74 6.16
C SER A 68 10.01 -19.03 5.58
N LEU A 69 9.02 -19.65 6.24
CA LEU A 69 8.40 -20.88 5.78
C LEU A 69 7.62 -20.70 4.47
N ASP A 70 6.84 -19.61 4.36
CA ASP A 70 6.11 -19.27 3.15
C ASP A 70 7.07 -18.94 2.00
N ALA A 71 8.14 -18.20 2.28
CA ALA A 71 9.16 -17.84 1.30
C ALA A 71 9.90 -19.08 0.79
N PHE A 72 10.27 -20.01 1.68
CA PHE A 72 10.85 -21.29 1.30
C PHE A 72 9.96 -22.02 0.30
N THR A 73 8.66 -22.15 0.60
CA THR A 73 7.69 -22.84 -0.26
C THR A 73 7.55 -22.17 -1.63
N VAL A 74 7.44 -20.84 -1.66
CA VAL A 74 7.28 -20.07 -2.89
C VAL A 74 8.55 -20.14 -3.76
N ILE A 75 9.71 -19.93 -3.15
CA ILE A 75 11.01 -19.93 -3.84
C ILE A 75 11.31 -21.34 -4.37
N GLU A 76 11.07 -22.39 -3.59
CA GLU A 76 11.28 -23.76 -4.04
C GLU A 76 10.39 -24.09 -5.26
N SER A 77 9.12 -23.67 -5.25
CA SER A 77 8.23 -23.83 -6.42
C SER A 77 8.71 -23.02 -7.64
N LEU A 78 9.29 -21.84 -7.41
CA LEU A 78 9.87 -20.99 -8.45
C LEU A 78 11.07 -21.68 -9.11
N LEU A 79 11.96 -22.26 -8.30
CA LEU A 79 13.15 -22.95 -8.77
C LEU A 79 12.83 -24.27 -9.48
N LYS A 80 11.79 -24.99 -9.05
CA LYS A 80 11.34 -26.24 -9.69
C LYS A 80 10.68 -26.03 -11.05
N SER A 81 10.08 -24.87 -11.31
CA SER A 81 9.32 -24.60 -12.54
C SER A 81 9.40 -23.12 -12.96
N PRO A 82 10.62 -22.59 -13.23
CA PRO A 82 10.84 -21.17 -13.51
C PRO A 82 10.07 -20.68 -14.75
N GLU A 83 9.84 -21.56 -15.73
CA GLU A 83 9.12 -21.25 -16.97
C GLU A 83 7.67 -20.80 -16.73
N ARG A 84 7.04 -21.24 -15.63
CA ARG A 84 5.67 -20.83 -15.26
C ARG A 84 5.57 -19.36 -14.90
N TYR A 85 6.69 -18.74 -14.54
CA TYR A 85 6.75 -17.37 -14.04
C TYR A 85 7.32 -16.38 -15.07
N PHE A 86 7.48 -16.80 -16.33
CA PHE A 86 7.94 -15.94 -17.42
C PHE A 86 7.13 -14.64 -17.54
N ARG A 87 5.82 -14.67 -17.27
CA ARG A 87 4.98 -13.46 -17.33
C ARG A 87 5.32 -12.44 -16.25
N THR A 88 5.85 -12.87 -15.12
CA THR A 88 6.22 -12.00 -13.99
C THR A 88 7.64 -11.48 -14.12
N PHE A 89 8.58 -12.33 -14.55
CA PHE A 89 10.01 -12.01 -14.57
C PHE A 89 10.56 -11.70 -15.96
N HIS A 90 9.76 -11.87 -17.01
CA HIS A 90 10.16 -11.69 -18.42
C HIS A 90 11.36 -12.52 -18.86
N THR A 91 11.73 -13.54 -18.09
CA THR A 91 12.79 -14.50 -18.40
C THR A 91 12.36 -15.92 -18.04
N ARG A 92 12.80 -16.89 -18.84
CA ARG A 92 12.59 -18.32 -18.56
C ARG A 92 13.68 -18.92 -17.67
N ARG A 93 14.76 -18.16 -17.45
CA ARG A 93 15.96 -18.57 -16.71
C ARG A 93 16.10 -17.76 -15.43
N ILE A 94 14.97 -17.44 -14.79
CA ILE A 94 14.96 -16.63 -13.56
C ILE A 94 15.77 -17.31 -12.44
N SER A 95 15.80 -18.65 -12.42
CA SER A 95 16.65 -19.44 -11.52
C SER A 95 18.14 -19.15 -11.65
N ASP A 96 18.60 -18.79 -12.86
CA ASP A 96 20.01 -18.52 -13.13
C ASP A 96 20.33 -17.08 -12.71
N VAL A 97 19.39 -16.15 -12.91
CA VAL A 97 19.48 -14.78 -12.41
C VAL A 97 19.58 -14.79 -10.89
N PHE A 98 18.71 -15.54 -10.21
CA PHE A 98 18.71 -15.68 -8.75
C PHE A 98 19.99 -16.26 -8.16
N ARG A 99 20.76 -17.01 -8.96
CA ARG A 99 22.04 -17.61 -8.52
C ARG A 99 23.26 -16.85 -9.01
N ASP A 100 23.06 -15.82 -9.82
CA ASP A 100 24.16 -14.96 -10.25
C ASP A 100 24.48 -13.98 -9.13
N THR A 101 25.65 -14.14 -8.52
CA THR A 101 26.13 -13.30 -7.42
C THR A 101 26.20 -11.81 -7.78
N ASN A 102 26.29 -11.46 -9.08
CA ASN A 102 26.27 -10.06 -9.52
C ASN A 102 24.89 -9.41 -9.32
N THR A 103 23.84 -10.22 -9.18
CA THR A 103 22.48 -9.74 -8.89
C THR A 103 22.21 -9.61 -7.39
N HIS A 104 23.10 -10.09 -6.53
CA HIS A 104 22.94 -10.04 -5.08
C HIS A 104 23.24 -8.62 -4.55
N THR A 105 22.33 -7.70 -4.82
CA THR A 105 22.50 -6.25 -4.58
C THR A 105 21.74 -5.76 -3.36
N SER A 106 20.70 -6.47 -2.93
CA SER A 106 19.79 -6.02 -1.87
C SER A 106 19.90 -6.88 -0.62
N THR A 107 19.92 -6.23 0.55
CA THR A 107 20.09 -6.91 1.84
C THR A 107 18.74 -7.31 2.43
N LEU A 108 18.56 -8.60 2.70
CA LEU A 108 17.60 -9.08 3.68
C LEU A 108 18.31 -9.11 5.05
N PHE A 109 17.79 -8.36 6.01
CA PHE A 109 18.39 -8.27 7.35
C PHE A 109 18.02 -9.47 8.21
N GLN A 110 18.98 -9.97 8.99
CA GLN A 110 18.86 -11.17 9.83
C GLN A 110 17.65 -11.18 10.77
N GLU A 111 17.19 -10.00 11.20
CA GLU A 111 16.04 -9.87 12.11
C GLU A 111 14.69 -10.12 11.42
N LYS A 112 14.66 -10.30 10.10
CA LYS A 112 13.44 -10.49 9.31
C LYS A 112 13.16 -11.94 8.95
N TYR A 113 14.10 -12.86 9.16
CA TYR A 113 14.00 -14.27 8.76
C TYR A 113 14.60 -15.21 9.80
N THR A 114 14.45 -16.52 9.57
CA THR A 114 15.03 -17.55 10.42
C THR A 114 16.34 -18.09 9.87
N TYR A 115 17.17 -18.62 10.76
CA TYR A 115 18.45 -19.24 10.42
C TYR A 115 18.31 -20.35 9.36
N GLU A 116 17.22 -21.13 9.39
CA GLU A 116 16.97 -22.20 8.42
C GLU A 116 16.74 -21.64 7.01
N PHE A 117 16.05 -20.51 6.88
CA PHE A 117 15.85 -19.84 5.61
C PHE A 117 17.16 -19.27 5.07
N GLU A 118 17.95 -18.66 5.94
CA GLU A 118 19.30 -18.18 5.61
C GLU A 118 20.16 -19.30 5.01
N ARG A 119 20.23 -20.44 5.70
CA ARG A 119 20.98 -21.62 5.25
C ARG A 119 20.48 -22.13 3.91
N PHE A 120 19.17 -22.27 3.74
CA PHE A 120 18.59 -22.64 2.46
C PHE A 120 19.03 -21.71 1.33
N CYS A 121 18.97 -20.38 1.54
CA CYS A 121 19.36 -19.43 0.51
C CYS A 121 20.86 -19.49 0.18
N LEU A 122 21.72 -19.66 1.18
CA LEU A 122 23.17 -19.79 0.97
C LEU A 122 23.53 -21.10 0.28
N ASP A 123 22.96 -22.22 0.71
CA ASP A 123 23.25 -23.56 0.17
C ASP A 123 22.77 -23.71 -1.28
N GLU A 124 21.65 -23.08 -1.64
CA GLU A 124 21.12 -23.05 -3.02
C GLU A 124 21.79 -21.98 -3.91
N GLY A 125 22.71 -21.19 -3.36
CA GLY A 125 23.38 -20.10 -4.07
C GLY A 125 22.48 -18.90 -4.41
N LEU A 126 21.35 -18.76 -3.72
CA LEU A 126 20.37 -17.67 -3.91
C LEU A 126 20.76 -16.39 -3.16
N ALA A 127 21.80 -16.47 -2.35
CA ALA A 127 22.25 -15.38 -1.52
C ALA A 127 23.75 -15.41 -1.27
N THR A 128 24.28 -14.24 -0.89
CA THR A 128 25.65 -14.07 -0.39
C THR A 128 25.59 -13.61 1.07
N ASP A 129 26.37 -14.25 1.93
CA ASP A 129 26.44 -13.90 3.35
C ASP A 129 27.03 -12.50 3.58
N THR A 130 26.53 -11.80 4.60
CA THR A 130 27.05 -10.50 5.07
C THR A 130 26.95 -10.38 6.59
N ASN A 131 27.65 -9.40 7.15
CA ASN A 131 27.61 -9.12 8.58
C ASN A 131 26.25 -8.64 9.14
N ARG A 132 25.25 -8.37 8.29
CA ARG A 132 23.93 -7.84 8.69
C ARG A 132 22.77 -8.75 8.31
N GLY A 133 23.06 -9.83 7.59
CA GLY A 133 22.09 -10.73 6.99
C GLY A 133 22.59 -11.23 5.64
N ILE A 134 21.71 -11.35 4.65
CA ILE A 134 22.06 -11.93 3.36
C ILE A 134 21.79 -10.97 2.21
N LEU A 135 22.66 -10.93 1.21
CA LEU A 135 22.44 -10.25 -0.06
C LEU A 135 21.76 -11.19 -1.04
N MET A 136 20.69 -10.72 -1.68
CA MET A 136 19.91 -11.48 -2.64
C MET A 136 19.54 -10.59 -3.84
N SER A 137 18.99 -11.19 -4.89
CA SER A 137 18.40 -10.42 -5.99
C SER A 137 17.19 -9.62 -5.51
N ASP A 138 16.96 -8.46 -6.13
CA ASP A 138 15.83 -7.58 -5.80
C ASP A 138 14.49 -8.33 -5.89
N GLU A 139 14.34 -9.24 -6.85
CA GLU A 139 13.15 -10.06 -6.98
C GLU A 139 12.91 -10.96 -5.76
N LEU A 140 13.96 -11.62 -5.26
CA LEU A 140 13.83 -12.49 -4.09
C LEU A 140 13.53 -11.69 -2.83
N ILE A 141 14.17 -10.53 -2.66
CA ILE A 141 13.86 -9.59 -1.57
C ILE A 141 12.39 -9.14 -1.65
N ASN A 142 11.93 -8.75 -2.84
CA ASN A 142 10.56 -8.27 -3.02
C ASN A 142 9.52 -9.37 -2.78
N ILE A 143 9.79 -10.61 -3.20
CA ILE A 143 8.95 -11.77 -2.85
C ILE A 143 8.89 -11.93 -1.32
N TYR A 144 10.05 -11.96 -0.66
CA TYR A 144 10.14 -12.16 0.78
C TYR A 144 9.42 -11.04 1.55
N MET A 145 9.71 -9.79 1.22
CA MET A 145 9.12 -8.63 1.89
C MET A 145 7.62 -8.52 1.65
N THR A 146 7.12 -8.93 0.48
CA THR A 146 5.68 -9.01 0.23
C THR A 146 5.02 -10.07 1.12
N LEU A 147 5.65 -11.25 1.28
CA LEU A 147 5.16 -12.29 2.19
C LEU A 147 5.16 -11.82 3.65
N LEU A 148 6.28 -11.24 4.11
CA LEU A 148 6.42 -10.71 5.45
C LEU A 148 5.37 -9.62 5.74
N ALA A 149 5.19 -8.67 4.82
CA ALA A 149 4.21 -7.60 4.96
C ALA A 149 2.77 -8.13 5.02
N ASN A 150 2.45 -9.17 4.24
CA ASN A 150 1.15 -9.84 4.30
C ASN A 150 0.90 -10.52 5.64
N ILE A 151 1.89 -11.26 6.16
CA ILE A 151 1.78 -11.93 7.47
C ILE A 151 1.58 -10.92 8.60
N ILE A 152 2.39 -9.86 8.62
CA ILE A 152 2.26 -8.78 9.62
C ILE A 152 0.88 -8.13 9.52
N SER A 153 0.43 -7.82 8.31
CA SER A 153 -0.88 -7.19 8.07
C SER A 153 -2.05 -8.07 8.51
N GLU A 154 -1.98 -9.38 8.23
CA GLU A 154 -2.97 -10.37 8.65
C GLU A 154 -3.04 -10.46 10.19
N ASN A 155 -1.89 -10.59 10.85
CA ASN A 155 -1.80 -10.71 12.31
C ASN A 155 -2.30 -9.45 13.05
N ASN A 156 -2.14 -8.27 12.44
CA ASN A 156 -2.52 -7.00 13.02
C ASN A 156 -3.86 -6.44 12.50
N HIS A 157 -4.59 -7.22 11.69
CA HIS A 157 -5.87 -6.82 11.09
C HIS A 157 -5.86 -5.48 10.36
N THR A 158 -4.71 -5.13 9.77
CA THR A 158 -4.54 -3.91 8.99
C THR A 158 -3.96 -4.25 7.61
N SER A 159 -3.42 -3.27 6.89
CA SER A 159 -2.91 -3.45 5.53
C SER A 159 -1.50 -2.94 5.36
N ALA A 160 -0.80 -3.59 4.43
CA ALA A 160 0.49 -3.17 3.93
C ALA A 160 0.32 -2.23 2.73
N VAL A 161 1.20 -1.24 2.64
CA VAL A 161 1.27 -0.25 1.58
C VAL A 161 2.71 -0.10 1.12
N THR A 162 2.88 0.40 -0.10
CA THR A 162 4.18 0.59 -0.73
C THR A 162 4.12 1.80 -1.65
N ASP A 163 5.26 2.45 -1.84
CA ASP A 163 5.45 3.54 -2.81
C ASP A 163 6.06 3.04 -4.13
N SER A 164 6.32 1.73 -4.26
CA SER A 164 6.94 1.12 -5.44
C SER A 164 5.94 0.41 -6.36
N ASN A 165 5.96 0.73 -7.66
CA ASN A 165 5.14 0.09 -8.70
C ASN A 165 5.46 -1.40 -8.83
N GLU A 166 6.73 -1.75 -8.62
CA GLU A 166 7.23 -3.11 -8.85
C GLU A 166 6.57 -4.12 -7.91
N MET A 167 6.00 -3.68 -6.78
CA MET A 167 5.40 -4.56 -5.79
C MET A 167 4.10 -5.23 -6.24
N GLU A 168 3.39 -4.68 -7.22
CA GLU A 168 2.10 -5.23 -7.66
C GLU A 168 2.26 -6.64 -8.24
N LYS A 169 3.30 -6.85 -9.08
CA LYS A 169 3.53 -8.14 -9.74
C LYS A 169 3.79 -9.27 -8.72
N TYR A 170 4.39 -8.97 -7.58
CA TYR A 170 4.65 -9.94 -6.52
C TYR A 170 3.39 -10.28 -5.73
N ASN A 171 2.53 -9.29 -5.45
CA ASN A 171 1.22 -9.54 -4.85
C ASN A 171 0.36 -10.45 -5.74
N VAL A 172 0.36 -10.21 -7.06
CA VAL A 172 -0.33 -11.06 -8.04
C VAL A 172 0.28 -12.47 -8.09
N LEU A 173 1.61 -12.57 -8.09
CA LEU A 173 2.33 -13.86 -8.11
C LEU A 173 1.96 -14.71 -6.90
N LEU A 174 1.88 -14.11 -5.71
CA LEU A 174 1.66 -14.83 -4.46
C LEU A 174 0.20 -15.28 -4.28
N ARG A 175 -0.74 -14.81 -5.12
CA ARG A 175 -2.15 -15.22 -5.17
C ARG A 175 -2.82 -15.38 -3.80
N ARG A 176 -2.43 -14.59 -2.79
CA ARG A 176 -3.18 -14.55 -1.54
C ARG A 176 -4.50 -13.85 -1.84
N SER A 177 -5.61 -14.52 -1.52
CA SER A 177 -6.91 -13.85 -1.48
C SER A 177 -6.74 -12.58 -0.63
N PRO A 178 -7.30 -11.44 -1.06
CA PRO A 178 -7.26 -10.23 -0.25
C PRO A 178 -7.72 -10.60 1.16
N SER A 179 -6.89 -10.30 2.16
CA SER A 179 -7.27 -10.49 3.57
C SER A 179 -8.61 -9.80 3.82
N PRO A 180 -9.36 -10.17 4.87
CA PRO A 180 -10.55 -9.42 5.28
C PRO A 180 -10.27 -7.90 5.40
N SER A 181 -9.07 -7.51 5.83
CA SER A 181 -8.60 -6.11 5.84
C SER A 181 -8.39 -5.52 4.44
N ALA A 182 -7.90 -6.28 3.47
CA ALA A 182 -7.82 -5.82 2.08
C ALA A 182 -9.22 -5.64 1.44
N ASN A 183 -10.22 -6.43 1.84
CA ASN A 183 -11.63 -6.19 1.47
C ASN A 183 -12.18 -4.88 2.07
N ARG A 184 -11.87 -4.56 3.34
CA ARG A 184 -12.21 -3.26 3.97
C ARG A 184 -11.70 -2.09 3.15
N ILE A 185 -10.43 -2.14 2.73
CA ILE A 185 -9.84 -1.08 1.93
C ILE A 185 -10.45 -1.07 0.52
N ASN A 186 -10.76 -2.22 -0.11
CA ASN A 186 -11.42 -2.23 -1.43
C ASN A 186 -12.81 -1.55 -1.43
N ILE A 187 -13.53 -1.65 -0.31
CA ILE A 187 -14.81 -0.96 -0.14
C ILE A 187 -14.61 0.56 0.03
N ALA A 188 -13.67 0.97 0.90
CA ALA A 188 -13.29 2.37 1.08
C ALA A 188 -12.72 3.01 -0.21
N LYS A 189 -11.93 2.24 -0.98
CA LYS A 189 -11.33 2.57 -2.28
C LYS A 189 -12.38 3.02 -3.30
N SER A 190 -13.51 2.33 -3.38
CA SER A 190 -14.52 2.65 -4.39
C SER A 190 -15.36 3.90 -4.10
N THR A 191 -15.30 4.44 -2.87
CA THR A 191 -16.34 5.37 -2.37
C THR A 191 -15.80 6.74 -1.94
N ILE A 192 -14.55 6.84 -1.50
CA ILE A 192 -14.06 8.05 -0.83
C ILE A 192 -13.22 8.90 -1.78
N ASN A 193 -13.55 10.19 -1.91
CA ASN A 193 -12.81 11.14 -2.73
C ASN A 193 -11.92 12.04 -1.86
N LEU A 194 -10.61 11.80 -1.89
CA LEU A 194 -9.60 12.66 -1.28
C LEU A 194 -9.26 13.84 -2.20
N ALA A 195 -8.53 14.82 -1.68
CA ALA A 195 -8.05 15.95 -2.46
C ALA A 195 -6.58 16.26 -2.17
N LEU A 196 -5.85 16.76 -3.16
CA LEU A 196 -4.48 17.25 -2.97
C LEU A 196 -4.29 18.57 -3.71
N PRO A 197 -3.39 19.45 -3.22
CA PRO A 197 -2.94 20.61 -3.96
C PRO A 197 -2.39 20.22 -5.33
N THR A 198 -2.83 20.89 -6.39
CA THR A 198 -2.37 20.62 -7.78
C THR A 198 -0.87 20.87 -7.98
N ASN A 199 -0.26 21.65 -7.08
CA ASN A 199 1.14 22.02 -7.08
C ASN A 199 1.95 21.26 -6.01
N LEU A 200 1.49 20.09 -5.53
CA LEU A 200 2.11 19.34 -4.43
C LEU A 200 3.63 19.13 -4.61
N GLU A 201 4.07 18.86 -5.84
CA GLU A 201 5.49 18.71 -6.20
C GLU A 201 6.32 19.94 -5.81
N ASN A 202 5.75 21.13 -5.94
CA ASN A 202 6.42 22.41 -5.67
C ASN A 202 6.34 22.85 -4.20
N ILE A 203 5.51 22.20 -3.39
CA ILE A 203 5.39 22.50 -1.96
C ILE A 203 6.51 21.76 -1.24
N SER A 204 7.32 22.46 -0.44
CA SER A 204 8.45 21.81 0.23
C SER A 204 7.97 20.79 1.29
N LEU A 205 8.78 19.77 1.55
CA LEU A 205 8.48 18.78 2.58
C LEU A 205 8.32 19.43 3.96
N GLU A 206 9.13 20.44 4.28
CA GLU A 206 9.06 21.19 5.54
C GLU A 206 7.71 21.91 5.71
N THR A 207 7.16 22.46 4.62
CA THR A 207 5.83 23.09 4.66
C THR A 207 4.75 22.06 4.96
N ILE A 208 4.84 20.87 4.35
CA ILE A 208 3.89 19.77 4.63
C ILE A 208 4.04 19.26 6.07
N ILE A 209 5.26 19.17 6.60
CA ILE A 209 5.52 18.82 8.00
C ILE A 209 4.90 19.86 8.95
N GLN A 210 5.12 21.15 8.71
CA GLN A 210 4.52 22.23 9.50
C GLN A 210 2.99 22.17 9.46
N PHE A 211 2.42 21.92 8.29
CA PHE A 211 0.99 21.77 8.11
C PHE A 211 0.44 20.57 8.87
N ARG A 212 1.10 19.40 8.80
CA ARG A 212 0.77 18.23 9.63
C ARG A 212 0.86 18.52 11.12
N ASN A 213 1.75 19.41 11.54
CA ASN A 213 1.95 19.75 12.95
C ASN A 213 0.93 20.73 13.52
N ASN A 214 0.07 21.32 12.67
CA ASN A 214 -1.05 22.13 13.12
C ASN A 214 -2.06 21.25 13.91
N ASN A 215 -2.37 21.65 15.15
CA ASN A 215 -3.27 20.90 16.03
C ASN A 215 -4.68 20.73 15.46
N ASP A 216 -5.21 21.75 14.79
CA ASP A 216 -6.55 21.71 14.20
C ASP A 216 -6.56 20.71 13.03
N PHE A 217 -5.52 20.76 12.18
CA PHE A 217 -5.39 19.81 11.08
C PHE A 217 -5.22 18.37 11.59
N ARG A 218 -4.40 18.13 12.62
CA ARG A 218 -4.29 16.80 13.25
C ARG A 218 -5.65 16.29 13.77
N ALA A 219 -6.40 17.15 14.44
CA ALA A 219 -7.73 16.79 14.94
C ALA A 219 -8.69 16.43 13.79
N MET A 220 -8.59 17.11 12.63
CA MET A 220 -9.36 16.76 11.43
C MET A 220 -8.97 15.39 10.88
N ILE A 221 -7.68 15.07 10.80
CA ILE A 221 -7.19 13.76 10.33
C ILE A 221 -7.63 12.63 11.28
N ASP A 222 -7.51 12.83 12.58
CA ASP A 222 -8.00 11.87 13.58
C ASP A 222 -9.51 11.65 13.47
N SER A 223 -10.28 12.74 13.29
CA SER A 223 -11.72 12.69 13.08
C SER A 223 -12.06 11.91 11.80
N PHE A 224 -11.36 12.19 10.70
CA PHE A 224 -11.52 11.47 9.44
C PHE A 224 -11.26 9.98 9.59
N HIS A 225 -10.18 9.56 10.27
CA HIS A 225 -9.90 8.14 10.47
C HIS A 225 -10.94 7.46 11.36
N ARG A 226 -11.43 8.12 12.42
CA ARG A 226 -12.51 7.58 13.26
C ARG A 226 -13.79 7.36 12.47
N GLU A 227 -14.22 8.35 11.69
CA GLU A 227 -15.43 8.22 10.86
C GLU A 227 -15.25 7.17 9.75
N LEU A 228 -14.05 7.09 9.16
CA LEU A 228 -13.73 6.08 8.17
C LEU A 228 -13.81 4.66 8.74
N ASP A 229 -13.24 4.44 9.93
CA ASP A 229 -13.25 3.14 10.58
C ASP A 229 -14.68 2.76 11.04
N ALA A 230 -15.46 3.73 11.52
CA ALA A 230 -16.88 3.55 11.83
C ALA A 230 -17.69 3.18 10.58
N TYR A 231 -17.48 3.90 9.47
CA TYR A 231 -18.11 3.63 8.19
C TYR A 231 -17.80 2.21 7.69
N ILE A 232 -16.53 1.81 7.68
CA ILE A 232 -16.10 0.46 7.29
C ILE A 232 -16.78 -0.59 8.18
N THR A 233 -16.78 -0.38 9.50
CA THR A 233 -17.40 -1.31 10.46
C THR A 233 -18.92 -1.43 10.23
N SER A 234 -19.60 -0.33 9.89
CA SER A 234 -21.03 -0.33 9.58
C SER A 234 -21.37 -1.17 8.35
N LEU A 235 -20.51 -1.14 7.32
CA LEU A 235 -20.67 -1.93 6.10
C LEU A 235 -20.48 -3.42 6.35
N GLU A 236 -19.53 -3.80 7.20
CA GLU A 236 -19.32 -5.21 7.58
C GLU A 236 -20.51 -5.79 8.35
N ASN A 237 -21.11 -4.98 9.22
CA ASN A 237 -22.25 -5.39 10.03
C ASN A 237 -23.59 -5.31 9.28
N ASN A 238 -23.60 -4.93 8.00
CA ASN A 238 -24.79 -4.65 7.19
C ASN A 238 -25.75 -3.61 7.81
N ASN A 239 -25.24 -2.75 8.69
CA ASN A 239 -25.99 -1.71 9.38
C ASN A 239 -25.59 -0.35 8.81
N TYR A 240 -26.00 -0.10 7.58
CA TYR A 240 -25.70 1.15 6.89
C TYR A 240 -26.46 2.30 7.55
N ASP A 241 -25.72 3.29 8.04
CA ASP A 241 -26.27 4.53 8.58
C ASP A 241 -25.82 5.69 7.68
N GLU A 242 -26.80 6.39 7.11
CA GLU A 242 -26.60 7.55 6.23
C GLU A 242 -25.85 8.68 6.94
N ASN A 243 -25.99 8.78 8.27
CA ASN A 243 -25.29 9.78 9.06
C ASN A 243 -23.77 9.62 8.97
N PHE A 244 -23.24 8.39 8.92
CA PHE A 244 -21.78 8.17 8.78
C PHE A 244 -21.24 8.73 7.46
N VAL A 245 -22.00 8.58 6.37
CA VAL A 245 -21.59 9.14 5.07
C VAL A 245 -21.59 10.66 5.11
N GLU A 246 -22.57 11.26 5.79
CA GLU A 246 -22.61 12.71 5.98
C GLU A 246 -21.45 13.21 6.82
N HIS A 247 -21.16 12.57 7.96
CA HIS A 247 -20.02 12.93 8.83
C HIS A 247 -18.67 12.77 8.12
N LEU A 248 -18.47 11.68 7.38
CA LEU A 248 -17.26 11.46 6.59
C LEU A 248 -17.08 12.54 5.52
N ASN A 249 -18.16 12.91 4.81
CA ASN A 249 -18.11 13.97 3.80
C ASN A 249 -17.85 15.35 4.40
N ARG A 250 -18.40 15.65 5.58
CA ARG A 250 -18.12 16.90 6.31
C ARG A 250 -16.64 16.97 6.72
N ASN A 251 -16.10 15.92 7.33
CA ASN A 251 -14.66 15.87 7.67
C ASN A 251 -13.77 16.04 6.42
N LEU A 252 -14.13 15.41 5.30
CA LEU A 252 -13.40 15.58 4.04
C LEU A 252 -13.51 17.00 3.47
N PHE A 253 -14.66 17.65 3.63
CA PHE A 253 -14.83 19.05 3.26
C PHE A 253 -13.94 19.97 4.11
N ASP A 254 -13.88 19.74 5.42
CA ASP A 254 -13.03 20.53 6.33
C ASP A 254 -11.55 20.35 5.99
N ILE A 255 -11.10 19.10 5.77
CA ILE A 255 -9.74 18.80 5.30
C ILE A 255 -9.45 19.52 3.97
N ARG A 256 -10.38 19.50 3.02
CA ARG A 256 -10.22 20.23 1.74
C ARG A 256 -10.08 21.72 1.95
N SER A 257 -10.91 22.31 2.81
CA SER A 257 -10.83 23.73 3.13
C SER A 257 -9.47 24.09 3.70
N GLU A 258 -8.92 23.25 4.58
CA GLU A 258 -7.61 23.47 5.17
C GLU A 258 -6.48 23.29 4.15
N LEU A 259 -6.56 22.27 3.29
CA LEU A 259 -5.59 22.03 2.21
C LEU A 259 -5.52 23.18 1.19
N ALA A 260 -6.60 23.97 1.03
CA ALA A 260 -6.58 25.13 0.15
C ALA A 260 -5.56 26.21 0.59
N GLN A 261 -5.11 26.19 1.85
CA GLN A 261 -4.04 27.05 2.34
C GLN A 261 -2.66 26.70 1.74
N LEU A 262 -2.46 25.43 1.38
CA LEU A 262 -1.24 24.93 0.72
C LEU A 262 -1.23 25.24 -0.79
N GLY A 263 -2.40 25.46 -1.38
CA GLY A 263 -2.55 25.84 -2.77
C GLY A 263 -4.03 26.07 -3.11
N PRO A 264 -4.37 27.15 -3.84
CA PRO A 264 -5.77 27.51 -4.10
C PRO A 264 -6.49 26.50 -5.02
N ASN A 265 -5.73 25.68 -5.74
CA ASN A 265 -6.26 24.67 -6.64
C ASN A 265 -6.05 23.28 -6.05
N LEU A 266 -7.17 22.58 -5.82
CA LEU A 266 -7.18 21.21 -5.35
C LEU A 266 -7.71 20.29 -6.45
N PHE A 267 -7.06 19.13 -6.63
CA PHE A 267 -7.57 18.05 -7.46
C PHE A 267 -8.15 16.97 -6.55
N SER A 268 -9.29 16.38 -6.92
CA SER A 268 -9.92 15.27 -6.20
C SER A 268 -9.66 13.94 -6.88
N PHE A 269 -9.36 12.90 -6.11
CA PHE A 269 -9.22 11.51 -6.56
C PHE A 269 -9.93 10.56 -5.63
N SER A 270 -10.38 9.42 -6.14
CA SER A 270 -10.88 8.37 -5.27
C SER A 270 -9.72 7.64 -4.59
N LEU A 271 -9.91 7.23 -3.33
CA LEU A 271 -8.99 6.38 -2.59
C LEU A 271 -8.65 5.08 -3.34
N GLY A 272 -9.56 4.65 -4.20
CA GLY A 272 -9.38 3.54 -5.13
C GLY A 272 -8.31 3.82 -6.16
N PHE A 273 -8.26 5.04 -6.71
CA PHE A 273 -7.17 5.43 -7.59
C PHE A 273 -5.82 5.41 -6.86
N TRP A 274 -5.74 5.88 -5.62
CA TRP A 274 -4.46 5.89 -4.90
C TRP A 274 -3.89 4.48 -4.64
N PHE A 275 -4.74 3.50 -4.33
CA PHE A 275 -4.34 2.10 -4.13
C PHE A 275 -4.28 1.24 -5.39
N ILE A 276 -4.98 1.62 -6.47
CA ILE A 276 -4.87 0.97 -7.78
C ILE A 276 -3.57 1.41 -8.47
N PHE A 277 -3.03 2.58 -8.11
CA PHE A 277 -1.78 3.11 -8.64
C PHE A 277 -0.68 3.14 -7.56
N ASN A 278 -0.39 1.98 -6.97
CA ASN A 278 0.91 1.75 -6.34
C ASN A 278 1.99 2.16 -7.33
N GLY A 279 2.64 3.30 -7.10
CA GLY A 279 4.01 3.57 -7.54
C GLY A 279 4.30 4.64 -8.60
N SER A 280 3.32 5.15 -9.35
CA SER A 280 3.46 6.40 -10.12
C SER A 280 2.14 6.72 -10.82
N VAL A 281 1.40 7.65 -10.26
CA VAL A 281 0.64 8.56 -11.11
C VAL A 281 1.58 9.74 -11.32
N ASP A 282 2.06 9.95 -12.55
CA ASP A 282 2.51 11.30 -12.92
C ASP A 282 1.27 12.18 -12.74
N PHE A 283 1.28 13.09 -11.76
CA PHE A 283 0.11 13.88 -11.41
C PHE A 283 -0.49 14.55 -12.67
N LYS A 284 0.37 14.85 -13.67
CA LYS A 284 0.04 15.35 -15.02
C LYS A 284 -0.96 14.48 -15.79
N ASP A 285 -0.89 13.16 -15.70
CA ASP A 285 -1.80 12.25 -16.43
C ASP A 285 -3.21 12.23 -15.83
N VAL A 286 -3.33 12.49 -14.52
CA VAL A 286 -4.64 12.60 -13.85
C VAL A 286 -5.29 13.97 -14.07
N PHE A 287 -4.54 15.02 -14.41
CA PHE A 287 -5.13 16.30 -14.85
C PHE A 287 -6.02 16.13 -16.10
N GLY A 288 -5.77 15.12 -16.95
CA GLY A 288 -6.55 14.85 -18.15
C GLY A 288 -7.99 14.38 -17.90
N THR A 289 -8.32 13.95 -16.67
CA THR A 289 -9.67 13.46 -16.31
C THR A 289 -10.37 14.31 -15.24
N ALA A 290 -9.76 15.41 -14.80
CA ALA A 290 -10.36 16.36 -13.87
C ALA A 290 -11.29 17.36 -14.59
N LEU A 291 -12.37 16.86 -15.21
CA LEU A 291 -13.48 17.71 -15.64
C LEU A 291 -14.80 17.18 -15.06
N ILE A 292 -15.22 17.88 -14.01
CA ILE A 292 -16.57 18.40 -13.73
C ILE A 292 -16.77 18.34 -12.21
N GLY A 293 -16.42 19.46 -11.56
CA GLY A 293 -17.11 19.85 -10.35
C GLY A 293 -18.60 19.95 -10.66
N GLY A 294 -19.43 19.15 -9.98
CA GLY A 294 -20.88 19.33 -10.04
C GLY A 294 -21.77 18.09 -9.91
N ALA A 295 -21.29 16.85 -10.04
CA ALA A 295 -22.22 15.71 -10.09
C ALA A 295 -21.71 14.43 -9.42
N VAL A 296 -21.67 14.36 -8.07
CA VAL A 296 -21.40 13.08 -7.38
C VAL A 296 -22.25 12.86 -6.12
N THR A 297 -23.44 13.45 -6.01
CA THR A 297 -24.43 13.02 -5.01
C THR A 297 -25.22 11.77 -5.46
N ALA A 298 -25.12 11.36 -6.74
CA ALA A 298 -25.90 10.26 -7.31
C ALA A 298 -25.17 8.89 -7.37
N SER A 299 -23.88 8.82 -7.03
CA SER A 299 -23.06 7.62 -7.25
C SER A 299 -23.06 6.66 -6.05
N VAL A 300 -23.17 7.18 -4.82
CA VAL A 300 -23.11 6.36 -3.59
C VAL A 300 -24.35 5.47 -3.44
N SER A 301 -25.53 5.98 -3.77
CA SER A 301 -26.80 5.22 -3.72
C SER A 301 -26.93 4.16 -4.82
N LYS A 302 -26.21 4.32 -5.94
CA LYS A 302 -26.17 3.34 -7.04
C LYS A 302 -25.23 2.18 -6.74
N ILE A 303 -24.08 2.44 -6.11
CA ILE A 303 -23.10 1.40 -5.76
C ILE A 303 -23.64 0.54 -4.61
N SER A 304 -24.27 1.14 -3.60
CA SER A 304 -24.93 0.38 -2.52
C SER A 304 -26.08 -0.51 -3.04
N ARG A 305 -26.85 -0.05 -4.04
CA ARG A 305 -27.83 -0.88 -4.76
C ARG A 305 -27.20 -2.00 -5.59
N GLN A 306 -26.04 -1.77 -6.20
CA GLN A 306 -25.31 -2.81 -6.96
C GLN A 306 -24.70 -3.87 -6.04
N LEU A 307 -24.19 -3.50 -4.87
CA LEU A 307 -23.74 -4.43 -3.84
C LEU A 307 -24.90 -5.29 -3.30
N ARG A 308 -26.11 -4.70 -3.18
CA ARG A 308 -27.34 -5.44 -2.83
C ARG A 308 -27.71 -6.52 -3.86
N ASN A 309 -27.43 -6.28 -5.14
CA ASN A 309 -27.80 -7.17 -6.25
C ASN A 309 -26.72 -8.20 -6.62
N ASN A 310 -25.47 -7.99 -6.20
CA ASN A 310 -24.35 -8.90 -6.52
C ASN A 310 -24.35 -10.22 -5.73
N ARG A 311 -25.38 -10.48 -4.91
CA ARG A 311 -25.64 -11.82 -4.35
C ARG A 311 -26.12 -12.84 -5.41
N ASP A 312 -26.47 -12.40 -6.62
CA ASP A 312 -26.79 -13.26 -7.77
C ASP A 312 -25.74 -13.17 -8.91
N ALA A 313 -24.47 -13.40 -8.59
CA ALA A 313 -23.33 -13.33 -9.52
C ALA A 313 -23.25 -14.50 -10.54
N ARG A 314 -24.39 -14.96 -11.08
CA ARG A 314 -24.44 -15.86 -12.26
C ARG A 314 -24.84 -15.15 -13.56
N PHE A 315 -25.39 -13.93 -13.50
CA PHE A 315 -25.87 -13.23 -14.70
C PHE A 315 -24.88 -12.22 -15.32
N THR A 316 -23.86 -11.77 -14.58
CA THR A 316 -22.92 -10.73 -15.02
C THR A 316 -22.02 -11.17 -16.18
N ARG A 317 -21.70 -12.48 -16.28
CA ARG A 317 -20.99 -13.03 -17.45
C ARG A 317 -21.83 -12.99 -18.73
N LYS A 318 -23.16 -13.04 -18.64
CA LYS A 318 -24.07 -12.97 -19.80
C LYS A 318 -24.23 -11.52 -20.30
N TYR A 319 -24.18 -10.55 -19.38
CA TYR A 319 -24.26 -9.13 -19.73
C TYR A 319 -22.99 -8.61 -20.42
N LEU A 320 -21.81 -8.97 -19.90
CA LEU A 320 -20.52 -8.61 -20.53
C LEU A 320 -20.30 -9.26 -21.90
N ALA A 321 -20.85 -10.46 -22.12
CA ALA A 321 -20.82 -11.11 -23.44
C ALA A 321 -21.73 -10.44 -24.49
N THR A 322 -22.69 -9.62 -24.07
CA THR A 322 -23.64 -8.95 -24.98
C THR A 322 -23.18 -7.53 -25.35
N LEU A 323 -22.34 -6.90 -24.50
CA LEU A 323 -21.77 -5.57 -24.75
C LEU A 323 -20.62 -5.56 -25.78
N GLY A 324 -20.07 -6.72 -26.14
CA GLY A 324 -19.09 -6.86 -27.24
C GLY A 324 -19.70 -6.88 -28.65
N LYS A 325 -21.01 -6.59 -28.80
CA LYS A 325 -21.72 -6.60 -30.09
C LYS A 325 -22.66 -5.41 -30.26
N VAL A 326 -22.16 -4.18 -30.20
CA VAL A 326 -22.86 -3.03 -30.82
C VAL A 326 -21.81 -2.07 -31.39
N PRO A 327 -21.87 -1.69 -32.68
CA PRO A 327 -20.90 -0.80 -33.30
C PRO A 327 -21.27 0.68 -33.11
N PHE A 328 -20.23 1.47 -32.83
CA PHE A 328 -20.07 2.93 -32.77
C PHE A 328 -20.85 3.73 -31.71
#